data_AF-A0A940AEH0-F1
#
_entry.id   AF-A0A940AEH0-F1
#
_cell.length_a   1.000
_cell.length_b   1.000
_cell.length_c   1.000
_cell.angle_alpha   90.00
_cell.angle_beta   90.00
_cell.angle_gamma   90.00
#
_symmetry.space_group_name_H-M   'P 1'
#
loop_
_entity.id
_entity.type
_entity.pdbx_description
1 polymer ?
#
loop_
_entity_poly.entity_id
_entity_poly.type
_entity_poly.pdbx_seq_one_letter_code
_entity_poly.pdbx_strand_id
1 'polypeptide(L)'
;MQKITDWQNAPKGAIGIASDHGGFELKKQLIAFLGTIGFDPKDYGPFELDPKDDYPDFGAPMAAAVSTGELPCGILLCRSGVGMGITANRFHGVRAVVAHSTKVAKASRDHNCSNVLVIPADYLDLEAIKEIISVWVSSPFSNDQRHINRLEKAETKTYDDIAAIRSADPEVAAWIDKEAKRQNDGIELIASENFTSTAIRAAQGSVLTNKYAEG
;
A
#
# COMPACT_ATOMS: atom_id res chain seq x y z
N MET A 1 -11.32 -13.08 -6.17
CA MET A 1 -10.63 -12.21 -5.20
C MET A 1 -9.33 -12.87 -4.79
N GLN A 2 -8.20 -12.14 -4.75
CA GLN A 2 -6.98 -12.72 -4.16
C GLN A 2 -7.27 -13.08 -2.70
N LYS A 3 -6.83 -14.26 -2.28
CA LYS A 3 -6.97 -14.69 -0.90
C LYS A 3 -6.22 -13.72 -0.02
N ILE A 4 -6.87 -13.20 1.02
CA ILE A 4 -6.20 -12.38 2.03
C ILE A 4 -5.16 -13.27 2.71
N THR A 5 -3.90 -12.95 2.48
CA THR A 5 -2.75 -13.67 3.02
C THR A 5 -1.98 -12.74 3.91
N ASP A 6 -1.46 -13.30 5.01
CA ASP A 6 -0.60 -12.55 5.90
C ASP A 6 0.78 -12.37 5.25
N TRP A 7 1.21 -11.12 5.10
CA TRP A 7 2.50 -10.76 4.54
C TRP A 7 3.68 -11.27 5.37
N GLN A 8 3.48 -11.62 6.65
CA GLN A 8 4.51 -12.25 7.48
C GLN A 8 4.90 -13.66 7.01
N ASN A 9 4.10 -14.29 6.14
CA ASN A 9 4.46 -15.56 5.52
C ASN A 9 5.44 -15.40 4.35
N ALA A 10 5.65 -14.17 3.87
CA ALA A 10 6.68 -13.88 2.88
C ALA A 10 8.07 -13.86 3.55
N PRO A 11 9.16 -14.11 2.80
CA PRO A 11 10.51 -13.97 3.34
C PRO A 11 10.70 -12.60 3.98
N LYS A 12 11.16 -12.57 5.23
CA LYS A 12 11.55 -11.32 5.91
C LYS A 12 12.63 -10.66 5.06
N GLY A 13 12.33 -9.50 4.51
CA GLY A 13 13.20 -8.82 3.55
C GLY A 13 12.71 -7.42 3.32
N ALA A 14 11.81 -7.21 2.36
CA ALA A 14 11.43 -5.86 1.95
C ALA A 14 10.32 -5.26 2.84
N ILE A 15 10.55 -4.05 3.36
CA ILE A 15 9.51 -3.19 3.95
C ILE A 15 9.64 -1.79 3.37
N GLY A 16 8.54 -1.19 2.94
CA GLY A 16 8.57 0.20 2.46
C GLY A 16 8.57 1.18 3.62
N ILE A 17 9.22 2.32 3.46
CA ILE A 17 9.07 3.43 4.38
C ILE A 17 8.99 4.76 3.62
N ALA A 18 8.05 5.62 4.01
CA ALA A 18 7.92 6.96 3.44
C ALA A 18 7.46 7.96 4.49
N SER A 19 7.80 9.24 4.29
CA SER A 19 7.30 10.34 5.11
C SER A 19 6.88 11.54 4.27
N ASP A 20 6.50 12.63 4.92
CA ASP A 20 6.60 13.99 4.39
C ASP A 20 7.69 14.75 5.17
N HIS A 21 7.79 16.06 4.99
CA HIS A 21 8.70 16.92 5.76
C HIS A 21 8.52 16.78 7.28
N GLY A 22 7.29 16.50 7.74
CA GLY A 22 6.97 16.34 9.16
C GLY A 22 7.55 15.06 9.76
N GLY A 23 7.83 14.04 8.94
CA GLY A 23 8.42 12.78 9.38
C GLY A 23 9.87 12.56 8.92
N PHE A 24 10.47 13.48 8.17
CA PHE A 24 11.74 13.27 7.46
C PHE A 24 12.90 12.82 8.38
N GLU A 25 13.15 13.52 9.49
CA GLU A 25 14.24 13.18 10.39
C GLU A 25 13.99 11.90 11.20
N LEU A 26 12.72 11.64 11.53
CA LEU A 26 12.31 10.41 12.20
C LEU A 26 12.51 9.21 11.26
N LYS A 27 12.16 9.35 9.98
CA LYS A 27 12.29 8.29 8.97
C LYS A 27 13.71 7.71 8.92
N LYS A 28 14.74 8.56 8.92
CA LYS A 28 16.15 8.12 8.90
C LYS A 28 16.49 7.22 10.08
N GLN A 29 16.01 7.58 11.27
CA GLN A 29 16.22 6.79 12.49
C GLN A 29 15.46 5.45 12.43
N LEU A 30 14.26 5.46 11.87
CA LEU A 30 13.45 4.26 11.69
C LEU A 30 14.02 3.31 10.64
N ILE A 31 14.61 3.82 9.54
CA ILE A 31 15.35 3.02 8.56
C ILE A 31 16.48 2.24 9.26
N ALA A 32 17.29 2.93 10.07
CA ALA A 32 18.36 2.28 10.81
C ALA A 32 17.82 1.23 11.79
N PHE A 33 16.75 1.55 12.53
CA PHE A 33 16.10 0.63 13.46
C PHE A 33 15.52 -0.61 12.78
N LEU A 34 14.84 -0.46 11.64
CA LEU A 34 14.31 -1.59 10.87
C LEU A 34 15.42 -2.55 10.45
N GLY A 35 16.59 -2.01 10.07
CA GLY A 35 17.78 -2.79 9.81
C GLY A 35 18.24 -3.63 11.01
N THR A 36 18.17 -3.09 12.23
CA THR A 36 18.60 -3.84 13.43
C THR A 36 17.65 -4.99 13.80
N ILE A 37 16.38 -4.90 13.40
CA ILE A 37 15.37 -5.95 13.63
C ILE A 37 15.17 -6.88 12.41
N GLY A 38 16.08 -6.83 11.43
CA GLY A 38 16.18 -7.80 10.34
C GLY A 38 15.32 -7.52 9.11
N PHE A 39 14.94 -6.27 8.88
CA PHE A 39 14.29 -5.82 7.65
C PHE A 39 15.26 -5.05 6.75
N ASP A 40 14.97 -5.06 5.45
CA ASP A 40 15.62 -4.27 4.40
C ASP A 40 14.64 -3.16 3.95
N PRO A 41 14.70 -1.98 4.58
CA PRO A 41 13.77 -0.89 4.30
C PRO A 41 14.05 -0.23 2.95
N LYS A 42 13.04 -0.20 2.07
CA LYS A 42 13.04 0.58 0.83
C LYS A 42 12.46 1.97 1.10
N ASP A 43 13.28 3.00 0.96
CA ASP A 43 12.88 4.39 1.16
C ASP A 43 12.16 4.95 -0.08
N TYR A 44 10.93 5.44 0.11
CA TYR A 44 10.09 6.06 -0.92
C TYR A 44 10.08 7.60 -0.84
N GLY A 45 10.94 8.19 -0.01
CA GLY A 45 11.10 9.63 0.11
C GLY A 45 10.32 10.25 1.27
N PRO A 46 10.39 11.58 1.43
CA PRO A 46 11.28 12.50 0.70
C PRO A 46 12.76 12.19 0.97
N PHE A 47 13.63 12.41 -0.02
CA PHE A 47 15.08 12.20 0.13
C PHE A 47 15.81 13.44 0.64
N GLU A 48 15.17 14.60 0.53
CA GLU A 48 15.64 15.90 1.01
C GLU A 48 14.50 16.59 1.77
N LEU A 49 14.85 17.45 2.73
CA LEU A 49 13.83 18.18 3.50
C LEU A 49 13.29 19.36 2.69
N ASP A 50 12.02 19.29 2.28
CA ASP A 50 11.28 20.43 1.73
C ASP A 50 10.04 20.72 2.60
N PRO A 51 10.01 21.82 3.37
CA PRO A 51 8.86 22.18 4.21
C PRO A 51 7.53 22.38 3.46
N LYS A 52 7.55 22.43 2.13
CA LYS A 52 6.38 22.58 1.26
C LYS A 52 5.97 21.28 0.58
N ASP A 53 6.63 20.17 0.87
CA ASP A 53 6.26 18.90 0.29
C ASP A 53 4.88 18.43 0.74
N ASP A 54 4.23 17.66 -0.13
CA ASP A 54 2.90 17.12 0.09
C ASP A 54 2.99 15.61 0.33
N TYR A 55 2.44 15.15 1.45
CA TYR A 55 2.47 13.74 1.84
C TYR A 55 2.00 12.71 0.77
N PRO A 56 1.04 13.02 -0.14
CA PRO A 56 0.66 12.07 -1.19
C PRO A 56 1.81 11.74 -2.14
N ASP A 57 2.76 12.64 -2.38
CA ASP A 57 3.86 12.44 -3.33
C ASP A 57 4.76 11.26 -2.95
N PHE A 58 4.80 10.91 -1.65
CA PHE A 58 5.59 9.80 -1.12
C PHE A 58 4.71 8.64 -0.62
N GLY A 59 3.57 8.95 -0.01
CA GLY A 59 2.65 7.93 0.50
C GLY A 59 1.97 7.12 -0.62
N ALA A 60 1.62 7.77 -1.74
CA ALA A 60 0.92 7.11 -2.84
C ALA A 60 1.81 6.10 -3.60
N PRO A 61 3.06 6.41 -3.98
CA PRO A 61 3.94 5.42 -4.60
C PRO A 61 4.20 4.19 -3.72
N MET A 62 4.41 4.38 -2.42
CA MET A 62 4.61 3.25 -1.50
C MET A 62 3.33 2.39 -1.37
N ALA A 63 2.16 3.03 -1.25
CA ALA A 63 0.88 2.32 -1.20
C ALA A 63 0.58 1.57 -2.50
N ALA A 64 0.93 2.14 -3.66
CA ALA A 64 0.82 1.47 -4.96
C ALA A 64 1.71 0.22 -5.03
N ALA A 65 2.95 0.29 -4.53
CA ALA A 65 3.85 -0.86 -4.45
C ALA A 65 3.28 -1.99 -3.57
N VAL A 66 2.62 -1.66 -2.46
CA VAL A 66 1.91 -2.64 -1.62
C VAL A 66 0.69 -3.22 -2.35
N SER A 67 -0.10 -2.37 -3.00
CA SER A 67 -1.32 -2.75 -3.73
C SER A 67 -1.04 -3.70 -4.90
N THR A 68 0.06 -3.48 -5.62
CA THR A 68 0.48 -4.28 -6.78
C THR A 68 1.28 -5.54 -6.39
N GLY A 69 1.59 -5.72 -5.10
CA GLY A 69 2.38 -6.84 -4.60
C GLY A 69 3.88 -6.74 -4.87
N GLU A 70 4.39 -5.59 -5.33
CA GLU A 70 5.84 -5.32 -5.39
C GLU A 70 6.45 -5.32 -3.98
N LEU A 71 5.69 -4.84 -3.00
CA LEU A 71 6.10 -4.71 -1.61
C LEU A 71 5.10 -5.45 -0.70
N PRO A 72 5.55 -6.28 0.26
CA PRO A 72 4.63 -7.02 1.11
C PRO A 72 3.92 -6.13 2.14
N CYS A 73 4.62 -5.11 2.66
CA CYS A 73 4.11 -4.19 3.68
C CYS A 73 4.93 -2.90 3.75
N GLY A 74 4.42 -1.87 4.43
CA GLY A 74 5.13 -0.60 4.58
C GLY A 74 4.78 0.22 5.82
N ILE A 75 5.59 1.25 6.08
CA ILE A 75 5.44 2.21 7.18
C ILE A 75 5.39 3.62 6.60
N LEU A 76 4.31 4.34 6.91
CA LEU A 76 4.18 5.76 6.59
C LEU A 76 4.27 6.59 7.86
N LEU A 77 4.79 7.80 7.75
CA LEU A 77 4.83 8.73 8.87
C LEU A 77 4.64 10.16 8.39
N CYS A 78 3.79 10.88 9.11
CA CYS A 78 3.72 12.34 9.05
C CYS A 78 3.33 12.85 10.44
N ARG A 79 3.20 14.17 10.58
CA ARG A 79 2.82 14.80 11.86
C ARG A 79 1.66 14.10 12.58
N SER A 80 0.49 14.04 11.93
CA SER A 80 -0.69 13.38 12.51
C SER A 80 -0.94 11.94 12.05
N GLY A 81 -0.23 11.48 11.01
CA GLY A 81 -0.50 10.21 10.33
C GLY A 81 -1.83 10.16 9.55
N VAL A 82 -2.75 11.10 9.75
CA VAL A 82 -4.11 11.05 9.18
C VAL A 82 -4.09 11.15 7.65
N GLY A 83 -3.37 12.12 7.10
CA GLY A 83 -3.25 12.31 5.65
C GLY A 83 -2.65 11.08 4.96
N MET A 84 -1.54 10.57 5.49
CA MET A 84 -0.89 9.35 5.00
C MET A 84 -1.85 8.14 5.03
N GLY A 85 -2.60 7.96 6.11
CA GLY A 85 -3.59 6.89 6.22
C GLY A 85 -4.74 7.03 5.21
N ILE A 86 -5.21 8.24 4.96
CA ILE A 86 -6.25 8.52 3.94
C ILE A 86 -5.70 8.22 2.54
N THR A 87 -4.51 8.68 2.21
CA THR A 87 -3.88 8.43 0.89
C THR A 87 -3.68 6.95 0.65
N ALA A 88 -3.08 6.24 1.61
CA ALA A 88 -2.74 4.82 1.43
C ALA A 88 -3.98 3.94 1.22
N ASN A 89 -5.06 4.18 1.97
CA ASN A 89 -6.30 3.40 1.85
C ASN A 89 -7.10 3.68 0.55
N ARG A 90 -6.66 4.59 -0.32
CA ARG A 90 -7.25 4.75 -1.67
C ARG A 90 -6.82 3.65 -2.64
N PHE A 91 -5.78 2.89 -2.29
CA PHE A 91 -5.25 1.82 -3.14
C PHE A 91 -5.89 0.48 -2.77
N HIS A 92 -6.37 -0.25 -3.77
CA HIS A 92 -7.02 -1.54 -3.58
C HIS A 92 -6.10 -2.52 -2.83
N GLY A 93 -6.65 -3.27 -1.87
CA GLY A 93 -5.89 -4.22 -1.06
C GLY A 93 -4.93 -3.59 -0.03
N VAL A 94 -4.81 -2.25 0.04
CA VAL A 94 -4.08 -1.57 1.11
C VAL A 94 -5.00 -1.40 2.32
N ARG A 95 -4.50 -1.82 3.48
CA ARG A 95 -5.16 -1.72 4.78
C ARG A 95 -4.24 -0.97 5.72
N ALA A 96 -4.24 0.35 5.57
CA ALA A 96 -3.41 1.27 6.33
C ALA A 96 -4.08 1.65 7.66
N VAL A 97 -3.31 1.60 8.75
CA VAL A 97 -3.77 1.92 10.10
C VAL A 97 -2.92 3.02 10.73
N VAL A 98 -3.56 4.05 11.27
CA VAL A 98 -2.86 5.03 12.13
C VAL A 98 -2.81 4.44 13.55
N ALA A 99 -1.62 4.09 14.02
CA ALA A 99 -1.43 3.45 15.32
C ALA A 99 -0.63 4.35 16.27
N HIS A 100 -1.26 4.73 17.38
CA HIS A 100 -0.65 5.54 18.45
C HIS A 100 -0.34 4.71 19.72
N SER A 101 -0.46 3.39 19.65
CA SER A 101 -0.12 2.49 20.76
C SER A 101 0.13 1.07 20.27
N THR A 102 0.90 0.30 21.04
CA THR A 102 1.17 -1.13 20.79
C THR A 102 -0.11 -1.96 20.74
N LYS A 103 -1.11 -1.60 21.55
CA LYS A 103 -2.44 -2.23 21.54
C LYS A 103 -3.15 -2.08 20.20
N VAL A 104 -3.14 -0.88 19.62
CA VAL A 104 -3.75 -0.61 18.30
C VAL A 104 -2.95 -1.31 17.20
N ALA A 105 -1.62 -1.22 17.24
CA ALA A 105 -0.75 -1.92 16.29
C ALA A 105 -1.01 -3.43 16.26
N LYS A 106 -1.01 -4.08 17.43
CA LYS A 106 -1.32 -5.51 17.56
C LYS A 106 -2.71 -5.84 17.03
N ALA A 107 -3.74 -5.12 17.48
CA ALA A 107 -5.11 -5.37 17.06
C ALA A 107 -5.30 -5.19 15.55
N SER A 108 -4.58 -4.24 14.94
CA SER A 108 -4.65 -4.02 13.48
C SER A 108 -4.09 -5.19 12.67
N ARG A 109 -3.04 -5.86 13.18
CA ARG A 109 -2.47 -7.05 12.55
C ARG A 109 -3.40 -8.24 12.76
N ASP A 110 -3.77 -8.46 14.01
CA ASP A 110 -4.60 -9.57 14.48
C ASP A 110 -5.99 -9.57 13.82
N HIS A 111 -6.68 -8.43 13.80
CA HIS A 111 -8.07 -8.35 13.33
C HIS A 111 -8.21 -7.87 11.89
N ASN A 112 -7.28 -7.06 11.39
CA ASN A 112 -7.43 -6.36 10.12
C ASN A 112 -6.38 -6.76 9.06
N CYS A 113 -5.45 -7.65 9.39
CA CYS A 113 -4.35 -8.04 8.50
C CYS A 113 -3.71 -6.78 7.84
N SER A 114 -3.45 -5.76 8.66
CA SER A 114 -2.93 -4.48 8.17
C SER A 114 -1.57 -4.70 7.51
N ASN A 115 -1.38 -4.12 6.32
CA ASN A 115 -0.15 -4.19 5.53
C ASN A 115 0.55 -2.83 5.43
N VAL A 116 -0.08 -1.76 5.91
CA VAL A 116 0.58 -0.46 6.07
C VAL A 116 0.36 0.04 7.50
N LEU A 117 1.45 0.33 8.20
CA LEU A 117 1.44 1.02 9.49
C LEU A 117 1.64 2.51 9.25
N VAL A 118 0.86 3.36 9.90
CA VAL A 118 1.01 4.80 9.85
C VAL A 118 1.30 5.34 11.24
N ILE A 119 2.43 6.03 11.38
CA ILE A 119 2.91 6.59 12.64
C ILE A 119 2.54 8.07 12.72
N PRO A 120 1.79 8.49 13.75
CA PRO A 120 1.48 9.90 14.01
C PRO A 120 2.63 10.55 14.80
N ALA A 121 3.62 11.10 14.09
CA ALA A 121 4.92 11.50 14.64
C ALA A 121 4.84 12.58 15.74
N ASP A 122 3.87 13.50 15.70
CA ASP A 122 3.74 14.59 16.68
C ASP A 122 3.26 14.12 18.07
N TYR A 123 2.75 12.89 18.16
CA TYR A 123 2.06 12.39 19.36
C TYR A 123 2.87 11.34 20.13
N LEU A 124 4.03 10.95 19.63
CA LEU A 124 4.81 9.82 20.15
C LEU A 124 6.29 10.17 20.19
N ASP A 125 6.98 9.67 21.21
CA ASP A 125 8.44 9.68 21.21
C ASP A 125 9.01 8.50 20.41
N LEU A 126 10.31 8.58 20.10
CA LEU A 126 11.02 7.59 19.28
C LEU A 126 10.95 6.17 19.86
N GLU A 127 11.03 6.02 21.19
CA GLU A 127 11.05 4.70 21.82
C GLU A 127 9.66 4.05 21.76
N ALA A 128 8.60 4.82 22.00
CA ALA A 128 7.23 4.38 21.79
C ALA A 128 6.98 3.98 20.32
N ILE A 129 7.50 4.73 19.36
CA ILE A 129 7.37 4.40 17.93
C ILE A 129 8.09 3.08 17.61
N LYS A 130 9.31 2.89 18.09
CA LYS A 130 10.05 1.63 17.91
C LYS A 130 9.28 0.44 18.49
N GLU A 131 8.71 0.59 19.69
CA GLU A 131 7.90 -0.45 20.32
C GLU A 131 6.64 -0.77 19.49
N ILE A 132 5.93 0.25 19.01
CA ILE A 132 4.77 0.10 18.11
C ILE A 132 5.14 -0.66 16.85
N ILE A 133 6.25 -0.28 16.20
CA ILE A 133 6.76 -0.95 15.00
C ILE A 133 7.11 -2.41 15.31
N SER A 134 7.88 -2.68 16.37
CA SER A 134 8.25 -4.04 16.79
C SER A 134 7.03 -4.93 17.03
N VAL A 135 6.01 -4.40 17.71
CA VAL A 135 4.76 -5.13 17.96
C VAL A 135 4.01 -5.38 16.65
N TRP A 136 3.91 -4.38 15.78
CA TRP A 136 3.21 -4.53 14.50
C TRP A 136 3.91 -5.56 13.59
N VAL A 137 5.23 -5.47 13.45
CA VAL A 137 5.97 -6.38 12.56
C VAL A 137 6.07 -7.82 13.07
N SER A 138 5.86 -8.05 14.38
CA SER A 138 5.90 -9.38 14.99
C SER A 138 4.52 -9.99 15.26
N SER A 139 3.44 -9.21 15.18
CA SER A 139 2.08 -9.70 15.43
C SER A 139 1.50 -10.38 14.17
N PRO A 140 1.13 -11.68 14.24
CA PRO A 140 0.50 -12.37 13.13
C PRO A 140 -0.97 -11.98 12.96
N PHE A 141 -1.51 -12.21 11.76
CA PHE A 141 -2.94 -12.20 11.53
C PHE A 141 -3.61 -13.39 12.23
N SER A 142 -4.76 -13.17 12.86
CA SER A 142 -5.43 -14.20 13.67
C SER A 142 -5.92 -15.40 12.86
N ASN A 143 -6.14 -15.21 11.55
CA ASN A 143 -6.82 -16.16 10.66
C ASN A 143 -8.22 -16.60 11.16
N ASP A 144 -8.83 -15.83 12.07
CA ASP A 144 -10.20 -16.07 12.54
C ASP A 144 -11.18 -15.79 11.39
N GLN A 145 -12.08 -16.74 11.12
CA GLN A 145 -13.11 -16.62 10.09
C GLN A 145 -13.92 -15.33 10.21
N ARG A 146 -14.19 -14.85 11.44
CA ARG A 146 -14.88 -13.56 11.66
C ARG A 146 -14.11 -12.39 11.07
N HIS A 147 -12.79 -12.37 11.23
CA HIS A 147 -11.93 -11.30 10.72
C HIS A 147 -11.78 -11.39 9.20
N ILE A 148 -11.58 -12.59 8.67
CA ILE A 148 -11.56 -12.86 7.22
C ILE A 148 -12.85 -12.35 6.56
N ASN A 149 -14.02 -12.74 7.08
CA ASN A 149 -15.31 -12.33 6.52
C ASN A 149 -15.52 -10.81 6.51
N ARG A 150 -14.95 -10.09 7.49
CA ARG A 150 -15.04 -8.62 7.55
C ARG A 150 -14.17 -7.97 6.50
N LEU A 151 -12.96 -8.48 6.33
CA LEU A 151 -12.04 -7.97 5.33
C LEU A 151 -12.55 -8.28 3.91
N GLU A 152 -13.06 -9.48 3.65
CA GLU A 152 -13.68 -9.81 2.37
C GLU A 152 -14.85 -8.86 2.04
N LYS A 153 -15.67 -8.53 3.03
CA LYS A 153 -16.73 -7.51 2.86
C LYS A 153 -16.17 -6.12 2.64
N ALA A 154 -15.07 -5.75 3.30
CA ALA A 154 -14.43 -4.46 3.10
C ALA A 154 -13.87 -4.31 1.69
N GLU A 155 -13.28 -5.36 1.11
CA GLU A 155 -12.74 -5.36 -0.26
C GLU A 155 -13.86 -5.39 -1.32
N THR A 156 -14.94 -6.15 -1.08
CA THR A 156 -16.05 -6.30 -2.04
C THR A 156 -17.09 -5.17 -2.00
N LYS A 157 -17.27 -4.49 -0.86
CA LYS A 157 -18.20 -3.35 -0.71
C LYS A 157 -17.53 -2.01 -0.98
N THR A 158 -16.66 -1.96 -1.99
CA THR A 158 -16.02 -0.72 -2.45
C THR A 158 -16.68 -0.23 -3.74
N TYR A 159 -16.47 1.05 -4.09
CA TYR A 159 -16.97 1.66 -5.34
C TYR A 159 -16.09 1.34 -6.56
N ASP A 160 -15.14 0.42 -6.44
CA ASP A 160 -14.23 0.08 -7.52
C ASP A 160 -14.89 -0.93 -8.47
N ASP A 161 -15.23 -0.50 -9.69
CA ASP A 161 -15.80 -1.36 -10.73
C ASP A 161 -14.88 -2.54 -11.07
N ILE A 162 -13.55 -2.36 -10.93
CA ILE A 162 -12.59 -3.46 -11.06
C ILE A 162 -12.72 -4.42 -9.87
N ALA A 163 -13.01 -3.94 -8.66
CA ALA A 163 -13.29 -4.81 -7.52
C ALA A 163 -14.56 -5.66 -7.72
N ALA A 164 -15.57 -5.15 -8.44
CA ALA A 164 -16.71 -5.96 -8.86
C ALA A 164 -16.27 -7.11 -9.78
N ILE A 165 -15.40 -6.86 -10.75
CA ILE A 165 -14.81 -7.89 -11.63
C ILE A 165 -13.96 -8.87 -10.81
N ARG A 166 -13.13 -8.40 -9.86
CA ARG A 166 -12.32 -9.27 -9.00
C ARG A 166 -13.13 -10.31 -8.23
N SER A 167 -14.37 -9.99 -7.91
CA SER A 167 -15.30 -10.91 -7.26
C SER A 167 -15.96 -11.85 -8.26
N ALA A 168 -16.49 -11.31 -9.37
CA ALA A 168 -17.24 -12.06 -10.37
C ALA A 168 -16.36 -12.98 -11.24
N ASP A 169 -15.20 -12.48 -11.68
CA ASP A 169 -14.24 -13.15 -12.55
C ASP A 169 -12.79 -12.78 -12.15
N PRO A 170 -12.18 -13.53 -11.22
CA PRO A 170 -10.83 -13.28 -10.76
C PRO A 170 -9.76 -13.44 -11.86
N GLU A 171 -10.03 -14.24 -12.90
CA GLU A 171 -9.09 -14.46 -13.99
C GLU A 171 -9.03 -13.23 -14.89
N VAL A 172 -10.19 -12.71 -15.31
CA VAL A 172 -10.28 -11.46 -16.08
C VAL A 172 -9.67 -10.29 -15.29
N ALA A 173 -9.96 -10.20 -13.98
CA ALA A 173 -9.35 -9.17 -13.14
C ALA A 173 -7.82 -9.26 -13.10
N ALA A 174 -7.25 -10.48 -13.10
CA ALA A 174 -5.81 -10.67 -13.16
C ALA A 174 -5.22 -10.27 -14.52
N TRP A 175 -5.95 -10.48 -15.62
CA TRP A 175 -5.56 -9.99 -16.94
C TRP A 175 -5.58 -8.46 -17.02
N ILE A 176 -6.58 -7.83 -16.43
CA ILE A 176 -6.67 -6.37 -16.28
C ILE A 176 -5.44 -5.83 -15.52
N ASP A 177 -5.05 -6.46 -14.42
CA ASP A 177 -3.87 -6.04 -13.64
C ASP A 177 -2.57 -6.18 -14.43
N LYS A 178 -2.40 -7.32 -15.12
CA LYS A 178 -1.22 -7.57 -15.96
C LYS A 178 -1.12 -6.57 -17.09
N GLU A 179 -2.24 -6.25 -17.74
CA GLU A 179 -2.26 -5.27 -18.81
C GLU A 179 -1.98 -3.86 -18.27
N ALA A 180 -2.57 -3.47 -17.14
CA ALA A 180 -2.27 -2.20 -16.49
C ALA A 180 -0.77 -2.05 -16.17
N LYS A 181 -0.13 -3.12 -15.67
CA LYS A 181 1.31 -3.17 -15.42
C LYS A 181 2.13 -3.07 -16.72
N ARG A 182 1.76 -3.83 -17.76
CA ARG A 182 2.43 -3.79 -19.07
C ARG A 182 2.42 -2.37 -19.66
N GLN A 183 1.28 -1.68 -19.58
CA GLN A 183 1.14 -0.30 -20.07
C GLN A 183 1.92 0.72 -19.23
N ASN A 184 2.13 0.46 -17.94
CA ASN A 184 2.86 1.36 -17.04
C ASN A 184 4.38 1.20 -17.15
N ASP A 185 4.85 -0.03 -17.30
CA ASP A 185 6.28 -0.37 -17.23
C ASP A 185 6.91 -0.58 -18.63
N GLY A 186 6.08 -0.71 -19.67
CA GLY A 186 6.51 -0.98 -21.05
C GLY A 186 6.72 0.28 -21.89
N ILE A 187 7.45 0.13 -22.99
CA ILE A 187 7.53 1.12 -24.08
C ILE A 187 6.88 0.48 -25.30
N GLU A 188 5.93 1.18 -25.91
CA GLU A 188 5.33 0.75 -27.16
C GLU A 188 6.09 1.36 -28.33
N LEU A 189 6.67 0.52 -29.19
CA LEU A 189 7.52 0.96 -30.30
C LEU A 189 6.73 1.25 -31.58
N ILE A 190 5.42 1.00 -31.55
CA ILE A 190 4.50 1.23 -32.66
C ILE A 190 3.61 2.41 -32.29
N ALA A 191 3.73 3.52 -33.00
CA ALA A 191 3.05 4.77 -32.66
C ALA A 191 1.50 4.67 -32.63
N SER A 192 0.91 3.75 -33.41
CA SER A 192 -0.52 3.47 -33.41
C SER A 192 -0.99 2.64 -32.21
N GLU A 193 -0.07 2.11 -31.40
CA GLU A 193 -0.36 1.27 -30.24
C GLU A 193 -0.09 1.98 -28.90
N ASN A 194 0.19 3.30 -28.94
CA ASN A 194 0.49 4.10 -27.76
C ASN A 194 -0.54 3.90 -26.64
N PHE A 195 -0.05 3.78 -25.40
CA PHE A 195 -0.90 3.62 -24.23
C PHE A 195 -1.81 4.85 -24.05
N THR A 196 -3.08 4.57 -23.79
CA THR A 196 -4.08 5.61 -23.54
C THR A 196 -3.94 6.13 -22.11
N SER A 197 -4.23 7.42 -21.90
CA SER A 197 -4.15 8.01 -20.56
C SER A 197 -5.13 7.33 -19.60
N THR A 198 -4.85 7.38 -18.29
CA THR A 198 -5.76 6.88 -17.23
C THR A 198 -7.17 7.43 -17.36
N ALA A 199 -7.32 8.70 -17.72
CA ALA A 199 -8.62 9.32 -17.94
C ALA A 199 -9.39 8.69 -19.12
N ILE A 200 -8.72 8.35 -20.23
CA ILE A 200 -9.35 7.70 -21.38
C ILE A 200 -9.74 6.26 -21.05
N ARG A 201 -8.86 5.50 -20.36
CA ARG A 201 -9.18 4.13 -19.91
C ARG A 201 -10.39 4.11 -18.98
N ALA A 202 -10.48 5.08 -18.06
CA ALA A 202 -11.64 5.24 -17.19
C ALA A 202 -12.91 5.55 -17.98
N ALA A 203 -12.85 6.45 -18.97
CA ALA A 203 -13.99 6.77 -19.84
C ALA A 203 -14.45 5.57 -20.68
N GLN A 204 -13.52 4.71 -21.12
CA GLN A 204 -13.83 3.46 -21.82
C GLN A 204 -14.31 2.34 -20.90
N GLY A 205 -14.14 2.49 -19.57
CA GLY A 205 -14.49 1.47 -18.59
C GLY A 205 -13.59 0.22 -18.63
N SER A 206 -12.41 0.30 -19.28
CA SER A 206 -11.51 -0.84 -19.44
C SER A 206 -10.08 -0.40 -19.73
N VAL A 207 -9.11 -1.11 -19.14
CA VAL A 207 -7.68 -1.03 -19.53
C VAL A 207 -7.35 -1.94 -20.71
N LEU A 208 -8.24 -2.88 -21.03
CA LEU A 208 -8.14 -3.77 -22.17
C LEU A 208 -8.54 -2.95 -23.40
N THR A 209 -7.55 -2.50 -24.16
CA THR A 209 -7.78 -1.83 -25.44
C THR A 209 -8.04 -2.90 -26.50
N ASN A 210 -9.15 -2.77 -27.24
CA ASN A 210 -9.37 -3.63 -28.39
C ASN A 210 -8.51 -3.13 -29.54
N LYS A 211 -7.43 -3.87 -29.84
CA LYS A 211 -6.43 -3.56 -30.88
C LYS A 211 -6.98 -3.61 -32.32
N TYR A 212 -8.26 -3.94 -32.54
CA TYR A 212 -8.86 -4.06 -33.88
C TYR A 212 -10.13 -3.21 -34.04
N ALA A 213 -9.99 -1.89 -34.03
CA ALA A 213 -10.99 -0.97 -34.57
C ALA A 213 -10.42 -0.15 -35.76
N GLU A 214 -9.44 -0.70 -36.47
CA GLU A 214 -9.09 -0.24 -37.81
C GLU A 214 -9.76 -1.17 -38.83
N GLY A 215 -10.95 -0.75 -39.30
CA GLY A 215 -11.74 -1.40 -40.34
C GLY A 215 -13.22 -1.45 -40.05
#